data_AF-X0TN07-F1
#
_entry.id   AF-X0TN07-F1
#
_cell.length_a   1.000
_cell.length_b   1.000
_cell.length_c   1.000
_cell.angle_alpha   90.00
_cell.angle_beta   90.00
_cell.angle_gamma   90.00
#
_symmetry.space_group_name_H-M   'P 1'
#
loop_
_entity.id
_entity.type
_entity.pdbx_description
1 polymer ?
#
loop_
_entity_poly.entity_id
_entity_poly.type
_entity_poly.pdbx_seq_one_letter_code
_entity_poly.pdbx_strand_id
1 'polypeptide(L)'
;GATSFQEKWVELLKDKEVLLCFDNDEAGANGMVKVLDYIPNAKIIFLPDRVGVKDITDYVANGGDLPELIKSAKHFENRQDVQDDYAERNALWKSVHFHEEYFKNDDKKKKTTVRKKVFKDSKNPDTYVAKQYPIDQLLDFKQNKCACIWHNEKTASMHYYKDNNRVWCFGCGKGGDSIDVFMKVFNVSFSEAVKKLCS
;
A
#
# COMPACT_ATOMS: atom_id res chain seq x y z
N GLY A 1 -20.47 8.06 -4.85
CA GLY A 1 -20.15 6.63 -5.10
C GLY A 1 -19.20 6.16 -4.03
N ALA A 2 -19.17 4.86 -3.71
CA ALA A 2 -18.45 4.36 -2.54
C ALA A 2 -16.96 4.77 -2.45
N THR A 3 -16.30 5.05 -3.58
CA THR A 3 -14.89 5.44 -3.65
C THR A 3 -14.63 6.95 -3.68
N SER A 4 -15.68 7.78 -3.71
CA SER A 4 -15.59 9.23 -3.95
C SER A 4 -15.29 10.07 -2.71
N PHE A 5 -15.10 9.47 -1.53
CA PHE A 5 -14.72 10.20 -0.33
C PHE A 5 -13.36 10.88 -0.52
N GLN A 6 -13.29 12.17 -0.22
CA GLN A 6 -12.10 13.01 -0.44
C GLN A 6 -11.47 13.38 0.90
N GLU A 7 -10.14 13.32 0.96
CA GLU A 7 -9.35 13.62 2.17
C GLU A 7 -9.66 15.01 2.77
N LYS A 8 -9.92 16.01 1.91
CA LYS A 8 -10.30 17.37 2.37
C LYS A 8 -11.60 17.41 3.20
N TRP A 9 -12.44 16.37 3.15
CA TRP A 9 -13.66 16.32 3.95
C TRP A 9 -13.39 15.90 5.40
N VAL A 10 -12.22 15.32 5.69
CA VAL A 10 -11.82 14.89 7.03
C VAL A 10 -11.80 16.08 8.00
N GLU A 11 -11.29 17.23 7.56
CA GLU A 11 -11.24 18.45 8.37
C GLU A 11 -12.64 18.94 8.79
N LEU A 12 -13.64 18.76 7.92
CA LEU A 12 -15.03 19.16 8.18
C LEU A 12 -15.74 18.24 9.18
N LEU A 13 -15.18 17.05 9.40
CA LEU A 13 -15.77 15.98 10.22
C LEU A 13 -14.99 15.75 11.53
N LYS A 14 -13.87 16.44 11.74
CA LYS A 14 -12.94 16.19 12.86
C LYS A 14 -13.59 16.25 14.25
N ASP A 15 -14.58 17.14 14.43
CA ASP A 15 -15.26 17.37 15.72
C ASP A 15 -16.66 16.71 15.76
N LYS A 16 -16.95 15.80 14.81
CA LYS A 16 -18.26 15.16 14.67
C LYS A 16 -18.15 13.67 14.92
N GLU A 17 -19.23 13.11 15.47
CA GLU A 17 -19.44 11.67 15.42
C GLU A 17 -19.77 11.26 13.97
N VAL A 18 -18.94 10.42 13.38
CA VAL A 18 -19.08 9.97 12.00
C VAL A 18 -19.63 8.55 11.99
N LEU A 19 -20.78 8.37 11.35
CA LEU A 19 -21.41 7.08 11.12
C LEU A 19 -21.28 6.71 9.64
N LEU A 20 -20.72 5.54 9.37
CA LEU A 20 -20.54 5.00 8.03
C LEU A 20 -21.60 3.95 7.77
N CYS A 21 -22.46 4.20 6.79
CA CYS A 21 -23.43 3.26 6.28
C CYS A 21 -23.27 3.23 4.76
N PHE A 22 -22.78 2.12 4.23
CA PHE A 22 -22.58 1.89 2.81
C PHE A 22 -23.44 0.70 2.36
N ASP A 23 -23.57 0.54 1.05
CA ASP A 23 -24.28 -0.57 0.43
C ASP A 23 -23.71 -1.92 0.91
N ASN A 24 -24.58 -2.91 1.08
CA ASN A 24 -24.19 -4.26 1.51
C ASN A 24 -23.61 -5.07 0.33
N ASP A 25 -22.54 -4.55 -0.27
CA ASP A 25 -21.79 -5.19 -1.34
C ASP A 25 -20.28 -4.96 -1.19
N GLU A 26 -19.49 -5.54 -2.10
CA GLU A 26 -18.04 -5.43 -2.09
C GLU A 26 -17.56 -3.98 -2.33
N ALA A 27 -18.30 -3.18 -3.11
CA ALA A 27 -17.92 -1.80 -3.41
C ALA A 27 -18.15 -0.89 -2.18
N GLY A 28 -19.26 -1.08 -1.48
CA GLY A 28 -19.58 -0.42 -0.22
C GLY A 28 -18.57 -0.77 0.88
N ALA A 29 -18.22 -2.04 1.02
CA ALA A 29 -17.18 -2.51 1.94
C ALA A 29 -15.82 -1.84 1.66
N ASN A 30 -15.38 -1.85 0.40
CA ASN A 30 -14.15 -1.16 -0.03
C ASN A 30 -14.16 0.33 0.30
N GLY A 31 -15.29 1.01 0.02
CA GLY A 31 -15.48 2.42 0.35
C GLY A 31 -15.37 2.69 1.85
N MET A 32 -16.02 1.86 2.66
CA MET A 32 -16.02 1.97 4.11
C MET A 32 -14.61 1.81 4.71
N VAL A 33 -13.87 0.77 4.32
CA VAL A 33 -12.48 0.55 4.75
C VAL A 33 -11.60 1.73 4.37
N LYS A 34 -11.78 2.28 3.16
CA LYS A 34 -11.06 3.48 2.72
C LYS A 34 -11.38 4.70 3.59
N VAL A 35 -12.63 4.89 4.02
CA VAL A 35 -12.99 6.01 4.91
C VAL A 35 -12.38 5.83 6.30
N LEU A 36 -12.33 4.60 6.83
CA LEU A 36 -11.67 4.31 8.12
C LEU A 36 -10.17 4.63 8.11
N ASP A 37 -9.51 4.55 6.96
CA ASP A 37 -8.10 4.98 6.82
C ASP A 37 -7.91 6.47 7.08
N TYR A 38 -8.96 7.27 6.84
CA TYR A 38 -8.97 8.71 7.07
C TYR A 38 -9.59 9.09 8.43
N ILE A 39 -10.62 8.36 8.87
CA ILE A 39 -11.40 8.61 10.09
C ILE A 39 -11.49 7.30 10.88
N PRO A 40 -10.43 6.90 11.60
CA PRO A 40 -10.38 5.61 12.30
C PRO A 40 -11.42 5.52 13.44
N ASN A 41 -11.84 6.66 13.98
CA ASN A 41 -12.83 6.72 15.06
C ASN A 41 -14.29 6.66 14.57
N ALA A 42 -14.52 6.50 13.26
CA ALA A 42 -15.87 6.39 12.74
C ALA A 42 -16.54 5.09 13.23
N LYS A 43 -17.87 5.14 13.39
CA LYS A 43 -18.67 3.96 13.69
C LYS A 43 -19.29 3.41 12.42
N ILE A 44 -19.48 2.10 12.37
CA ILE A 44 -19.98 1.37 11.22
C ILE A 44 -21.39 0.89 11.51
N ILE A 45 -22.28 1.15 10.56
CA ILE A 45 -23.64 0.62 10.55
C ILE A 45 -23.70 -0.41 9.44
N PHE A 46 -23.98 -1.66 9.82
CA PHE A 46 -24.28 -2.70 8.86
C PHE A 46 -25.78 -2.76 8.59
N LEU A 47 -26.16 -2.69 7.32
CA LEU A 47 -27.54 -2.96 6.93
C LEU A 47 -27.90 -4.42 7.28
N PRO A 48 -29.14 -4.67 7.74
CA PRO A 48 -29.56 -6.02 8.08
C PRO A 48 -29.68 -6.87 6.82
N ASP A 49 -29.21 -8.12 6.90
CA ASP A 49 -29.29 -9.10 5.81
C ASP A 49 -30.74 -9.56 5.60
N ARG A 50 -31.54 -8.74 4.91
CA ARG A 50 -32.94 -9.02 4.56
C ARG A 50 -33.09 -9.04 3.04
N VAL A 51 -33.98 -9.90 2.54
CA VAL A 51 -34.28 -9.98 1.10
C VAL A 51 -34.77 -8.63 0.61
N GLY A 52 -34.11 -8.08 -0.41
CA GLY A 52 -34.48 -6.80 -1.01
C GLY A 52 -33.95 -5.56 -0.29
N VAL A 53 -33.09 -5.69 0.73
CA VAL A 53 -32.42 -4.56 1.39
C VAL A 53 -30.94 -4.53 1.00
N LYS A 54 -30.58 -3.68 0.04
CA LYS A 54 -29.18 -3.52 -0.39
C LYS A 54 -28.56 -2.21 0.10
N ASP A 55 -29.36 -1.15 0.11
CA ASP A 55 -28.95 0.17 0.55
C ASP A 55 -29.90 0.73 1.63
N ILE A 56 -29.60 1.94 2.11
CA ILE A 56 -30.41 2.60 3.14
C ILE A 56 -31.80 3.01 2.63
N THR A 57 -31.94 3.26 1.33
CA THR A 57 -33.22 3.61 0.69
C THR A 57 -34.13 2.40 0.72
N ASP A 58 -33.61 1.23 0.34
CA ASP A 58 -34.31 -0.05 0.41
C ASP A 58 -34.71 -0.36 1.85
N TYR A 59 -33.82 -0.13 2.82
CA TYR A 59 -34.11 -0.38 4.23
C TYR A 59 -35.33 0.42 4.70
N VAL A 60 -35.35 1.73 4.44
CA VAL A 60 -36.47 2.61 4.83
C VAL A 60 -37.74 2.27 4.04
N ALA A 61 -37.63 1.99 2.74
CA ALA A 61 -38.76 1.62 1.90
C ALA A 61 -39.44 0.31 2.35
N ASN A 62 -38.68 -0.61 2.95
CA ASN A 62 -39.19 -1.85 3.53
C ASN A 62 -39.61 -1.71 5.02
N GLY A 63 -39.83 -0.48 5.50
CA GLY A 63 -40.33 -0.22 6.85
C GLY A 63 -39.26 -0.27 7.94
N GLY A 64 -37.99 -0.10 7.59
CA GLY A 64 -36.88 0.00 8.54
C GLY A 64 -36.93 1.27 9.39
N ASP A 65 -36.55 1.15 10.67
CA ASP A 65 -36.44 2.25 11.63
C ASP A 65 -35.01 2.81 11.62
N LEU A 66 -34.85 4.02 11.08
CA LEU A 66 -33.54 4.67 10.97
C LEU A 66 -32.92 4.99 12.35
N PRO A 67 -33.64 5.59 13.32
CA PRO A 67 -33.17 5.69 14.70
C PRO A 67 -32.68 4.38 15.33
N GLU A 68 -33.41 3.27 15.12
CA GLU A 68 -32.97 1.95 15.61
C GLU A 68 -31.69 1.50 14.91
N LEU A 69 -31.60 1.68 13.59
CA LEU A 69 -30.41 1.36 12.81
C LEU A 69 -29.18 2.15 13.27
N ILE A 70 -29.34 3.45 13.57
CA ILE A 70 -28.25 4.30 14.08
C ILE A 70 -27.73 3.78 15.43
N LYS A 71 -28.63 3.32 16.31
CA LYS A 71 -28.22 2.74 17.60
C LYS A 71 -27.40 1.45 17.46
N SER A 72 -27.49 0.77 16.32
CA SER A 72 -26.71 -0.44 16.03
C SER A 72 -25.25 -0.18 15.62
N ALA A 73 -24.85 1.09 15.50
CA ALA A 73 -23.53 1.48 15.05
C ALA A 73 -22.41 0.90 15.94
N LYS A 74 -21.44 0.23 15.34
CA LYS A 74 -20.30 -0.41 16.00
C LYS A 74 -19.03 0.39 15.80
N HIS A 75 -18.23 0.56 16.85
CA HIS A 75 -16.86 1.06 16.72
C HIS A 75 -15.89 -0.12 16.79
N PHE A 76 -14.86 -0.09 15.95
CA PHE A 76 -13.78 -1.07 15.95
C PHE A 76 -12.47 -0.34 16.24
N GLU A 77 -11.91 -0.53 17.43
CA GLU A 77 -10.68 0.13 17.86
C GLU A 77 -9.46 -0.54 17.22
N ASN A 78 -9.52 -1.85 17.06
CA ASN A 78 -8.39 -2.64 16.63
C ASN A 78 -8.80 -3.86 15.77
N ARG A 79 -7.79 -4.55 15.22
CA ARG A 79 -8.02 -5.73 14.35
C ARG A 79 -8.72 -6.88 15.07
N GLN A 80 -8.52 -7.04 16.37
CA GLN A 80 -9.18 -8.09 17.16
C GLN A 80 -10.68 -7.84 17.22
N ASP A 81 -11.12 -6.60 17.45
CA ASP A 81 -12.55 -6.26 17.49
C ASP A 81 -13.24 -6.61 16.15
N VAL A 82 -12.57 -6.34 15.03
CA VAL A 82 -13.06 -6.72 13.70
C VAL A 82 -13.10 -8.24 13.55
N GLN A 83 -12.11 -8.96 14.09
CA GLN A 83 -12.06 -10.42 14.02
C GLN A 83 -13.14 -11.10 14.86
N ASP A 84 -13.47 -10.54 16.02
CA ASP A 84 -14.53 -11.05 16.89
C ASP A 84 -15.90 -10.84 16.24
N ASP A 85 -16.17 -9.64 15.70
CA ASP A 85 -17.42 -9.37 14.96
C ASP A 85 -17.54 -10.20 13.67
N TYR A 86 -16.43 -10.45 12.98
CA TYR A 86 -16.39 -11.39 11.84
C TYR A 86 -16.84 -12.78 12.26
N ALA A 87 -16.30 -13.30 13.37
CA ALA A 87 -16.63 -14.64 13.84
C ALA A 87 -18.12 -14.74 14.22
N GLU A 88 -18.66 -13.75 14.93
CA GLU A 88 -20.08 -13.67 15.28
C GLU A 88 -20.98 -13.62 14.04
N ARG A 89 -20.66 -12.75 13.07
CA ARG A 89 -21.44 -12.61 11.83
C ARG A 89 -21.40 -13.86 10.99
N ASN A 90 -20.22 -14.44 10.81
CA ASN A 90 -20.02 -15.65 10.02
C ASN A 90 -20.77 -16.84 10.64
N ALA A 91 -20.77 -16.98 11.97
CA ALA A 91 -21.54 -18.01 12.67
C ALA A 91 -23.06 -17.84 12.48
N LEU A 92 -23.53 -16.63 12.23
CA LEU A 92 -24.93 -16.29 11.96
C LEU A 92 -25.26 -16.22 10.46
N TRP A 93 -24.34 -16.63 9.56
CA TRP A 93 -24.49 -16.55 8.10
C TRP A 93 -24.84 -15.15 7.59
N LYS A 94 -24.34 -14.12 8.29
CA LYS A 94 -24.48 -12.72 7.91
C LYS A 94 -23.38 -12.30 6.94
N SER A 95 -23.59 -11.20 6.24
CA SER A 95 -22.59 -10.62 5.33
C SER A 95 -21.26 -10.35 6.04
N VAL A 96 -20.12 -10.58 5.38
CA VAL A 96 -18.78 -10.32 5.95
C VAL A 96 -17.88 -9.51 5.02
N HIS A 97 -18.48 -8.86 4.00
CA HIS A 97 -17.74 -8.11 2.99
C HIS A 97 -16.82 -7.05 3.59
N PHE A 98 -17.29 -6.32 4.60
CA PHE A 98 -16.47 -5.34 5.32
C PHE A 98 -15.21 -5.96 5.93
N HIS A 99 -15.36 -7.08 6.64
CA HIS A 99 -14.27 -7.73 7.37
C HIS A 99 -13.21 -8.25 6.41
N GLU A 100 -13.64 -8.90 5.34
CA GLU A 100 -12.74 -9.40 4.30
C GLU A 100 -11.91 -8.25 3.69
N GLU A 101 -12.55 -7.14 3.33
CA GLU A 101 -11.86 -5.95 2.81
C GLU A 101 -10.96 -5.28 3.86
N TYR A 102 -11.40 -5.24 5.12
CA TYR A 102 -10.60 -4.70 6.21
C TYR A 102 -9.30 -5.50 6.38
N PHE A 103 -9.38 -6.83 6.42
CA PHE A 103 -8.20 -7.69 6.55
C PHE A 103 -7.27 -7.58 5.33
N LYS A 104 -7.83 -7.56 4.11
CA LYS A 104 -7.05 -7.33 2.88
C LYS A 104 -6.27 -6.01 2.96
N ASN A 105 -6.91 -4.93 3.41
CA ASN A 105 -6.25 -3.62 3.53
C ASN A 105 -5.20 -3.59 4.66
N ASP A 106 -5.51 -4.14 5.84
CA ASP A 106 -4.57 -4.20 6.97
C ASP A 106 -3.31 -5.02 6.62
N ASP A 107 -3.47 -6.17 5.98
CA ASP A 107 -2.34 -6.98 5.52
C ASP A 107 -1.49 -6.25 4.47
N LYS A 108 -2.12 -5.50 3.56
CA LYS A 108 -1.43 -4.64 2.58
C LYS A 108 -0.65 -3.51 3.27
N LYS A 109 -1.22 -2.88 4.29
CA LYS A 109 -0.55 -1.86 5.10
C LYS A 109 0.65 -2.45 5.85
N LYS A 110 0.51 -3.59 6.51
CA LYS A 110 1.63 -4.30 7.18
C LYS A 110 2.77 -4.60 6.20
N LYS A 111 2.47 -5.16 5.02
CA LYS A 111 3.48 -5.41 3.97
C LYS A 111 4.18 -4.11 3.52
N THR A 112 3.42 -3.02 3.38
CA THR A 112 3.97 -1.71 3.00
C THR A 112 4.84 -1.10 4.10
N THR A 113 4.42 -1.21 5.37
CA THR A 113 5.18 -0.75 6.53
C THR A 113 6.46 -1.54 6.72
N VAL A 114 6.43 -2.88 6.56
CA VAL A 114 7.63 -3.71 6.57
C VAL A 114 8.58 -3.31 5.45
N ARG A 115 8.09 -3.15 4.20
CA ARG A 115 8.90 -2.65 3.08
C ARG A 115 9.51 -1.27 3.37
N LYS A 116 8.72 -0.32 3.89
CA LYS A 116 9.19 1.02 4.26
C LYS A 116 10.18 0.99 5.42
N LYS A 117 10.03 0.09 6.41
CA LYS A 117 10.96 -0.06 7.53
C LYS A 117 12.29 -0.61 7.05
N VAL A 118 12.27 -1.67 6.25
CA VAL A 118 13.47 -2.19 5.55
C VAL A 118 14.15 -1.09 4.72
N PHE A 119 13.37 -0.23 4.05
CA PHE A 119 13.89 0.90 3.27
C PHE A 119 14.33 2.11 4.13
N LYS A 120 13.77 2.33 5.32
CA LYS A 120 14.11 3.46 6.21
C LYS A 120 15.32 3.14 7.07
N ASP A 121 15.47 1.89 7.48
CA ASP A 121 16.70 1.34 8.07
C ASP A 121 17.87 1.40 7.05
N SER A 122 17.58 1.59 5.76
CA SER A 122 18.55 1.90 4.72
C SER A 122 18.98 3.38 4.63
N LYS A 123 18.61 4.27 5.58
CA LYS A 123 19.41 5.49 5.84
C LYS A 123 20.62 5.17 6.72
N ASN A 124 21.27 4.04 6.44
CA ASN A 124 22.56 3.68 6.99
C ASN A 124 23.61 4.58 6.31
N PRO A 125 24.46 5.34 7.04
CA PRO A 125 25.55 6.12 6.44
C PRO A 125 26.36 5.32 5.41
N ASP A 126 26.53 4.02 5.61
CA ASP A 126 27.20 3.12 4.67
C ASP A 126 26.51 3.10 3.29
N THR A 127 25.17 3.10 3.23
CA THR A 127 24.46 3.11 1.94
C THR A 127 24.63 4.43 1.19
N TYR A 128 24.77 5.55 1.91
CA TYR A 128 25.06 6.83 1.30
C TYR A 128 26.45 6.81 0.68
N VAL A 129 27.46 6.36 1.44
CA VAL A 129 28.84 6.21 0.98
C VAL A 129 28.93 5.27 -0.22
N ALA A 130 28.30 4.08 -0.13
CA ALA A 130 28.29 3.09 -1.20
C ALA A 130 27.68 3.64 -2.51
N LYS A 131 26.65 4.48 -2.45
CA LYS A 131 26.05 5.12 -3.63
C LYS A 131 26.91 6.22 -4.25
N GLN A 132 27.89 6.75 -3.51
CA GLN A 132 28.87 7.69 -4.06
C GLN A 132 30.03 6.97 -4.77
N TYR A 133 30.15 5.64 -4.66
CA TYR A 133 31.22 4.89 -5.32
C TYR A 133 31.14 5.05 -6.85
N PRO A 134 32.18 5.49 -7.56
CA PRO A 134 32.09 5.80 -8.98
C PRO A 134 31.77 4.55 -9.82
N ILE A 135 30.68 4.56 -10.59
CA ILE A 135 30.26 3.39 -11.39
C ILE A 135 31.27 3.09 -12.52
N ASP A 136 32.04 4.07 -12.97
CA ASP A 136 33.12 3.89 -13.95
C ASP A 136 34.35 3.14 -13.40
N GLN A 137 34.40 2.87 -12.10
CA GLN A 137 35.35 1.90 -11.52
C GLN A 137 34.79 0.47 -11.50
N LEU A 138 33.48 0.30 -11.69
CA LEU A 138 32.82 -1.00 -11.71
C LEU A 138 32.63 -1.55 -13.12
N LEU A 139 32.56 -0.67 -14.12
CA LEU A 139 32.28 -1.00 -15.51
C LEU A 139 33.08 -0.11 -16.45
N ASP A 140 33.52 -0.68 -17.58
CA ASP A 140 34.20 0.06 -18.62
C ASP A 140 33.20 0.78 -19.54
N PHE A 141 33.25 2.12 -19.54
CA PHE A 141 32.43 2.96 -20.42
C PHE A 141 33.27 3.55 -21.56
N LYS A 142 32.75 3.48 -22.79
CA LYS A 142 33.28 4.22 -23.95
C LYS A 142 32.28 5.32 -24.31
N GLN A 143 32.70 6.58 -24.25
CA GLN A 143 31.81 7.74 -24.44
C GLN A 143 30.54 7.67 -23.56
N ASN A 144 30.71 7.34 -22.28
CA ASN A 144 29.63 7.13 -21.30
C ASN A 144 28.63 6.02 -21.65
N LYS A 145 28.96 5.11 -22.58
CA LYS A 145 28.10 3.99 -22.95
C LYS A 145 28.80 2.66 -22.76
N CYS A 146 28.04 1.64 -22.41
CA CYS A 146 28.48 0.24 -22.41
C CYS A 146 27.31 -0.70 -22.72
N ALA A 147 27.61 -1.99 -22.86
CA ALA A 147 26.58 -3.02 -22.99
C ALA A 147 25.83 -3.20 -21.65
N CYS A 148 24.53 -3.42 -21.73
CA CYS A 148 23.69 -3.60 -20.57
C CYS A 148 24.09 -4.82 -19.74
N ILE A 149 24.19 -4.64 -18.43
CA ILE A 149 24.45 -5.72 -17.47
C ILE A 149 23.20 -6.54 -17.11
N TRP A 150 22.00 -6.08 -17.51
CA TRP A 150 20.73 -6.72 -17.16
C TRP A 150 20.04 -7.48 -18.29
N HIS A 151 20.49 -7.32 -19.53
CA HIS A 151 19.99 -8.07 -20.67
C HIS A 151 21.13 -8.30 -21.67
N ASN A 152 21.01 -9.35 -22.47
CA ASN A 152 22.03 -9.68 -23.45
C ASN A 152 21.85 -8.82 -24.72
N GLU A 153 22.84 -8.00 -25.06
CA GLU A 153 22.85 -7.19 -26.27
C GLU A 153 24.22 -7.10 -26.91
N LYS A 154 24.25 -6.80 -28.21
CA LYS A 154 25.50 -6.61 -28.97
C LYS A 154 25.89 -5.13 -29.08
N THR A 155 24.92 -4.23 -28.97
CA THR A 155 25.12 -2.76 -29.09
C THR A 155 25.06 -2.13 -27.71
N ALA A 156 25.91 -1.14 -27.42
CA ALA A 156 25.90 -0.44 -26.15
C ALA A 156 24.63 0.43 -25.98
N SER A 157 23.67 0.00 -25.16
CA SER A 157 22.45 0.76 -24.85
C SER A 157 22.39 1.32 -23.43
N MET A 158 23.34 0.95 -22.57
CA MET A 158 23.44 1.47 -21.20
C MET A 158 24.31 2.73 -21.17
N HIS A 159 23.73 3.83 -20.70
CA HIS A 159 24.37 5.14 -20.57
C HIS A 159 24.69 5.44 -19.10
N TYR A 160 25.88 5.95 -18.83
CA TYR A 160 26.33 6.41 -17.52
C TYR A 160 26.21 7.94 -17.41
N TYR A 161 25.48 8.39 -16.40
CA TYR A 161 25.31 9.80 -16.06
C TYR A 161 26.21 10.12 -14.87
N LYS A 162 27.32 10.80 -15.15
CA LYS A 162 28.32 11.16 -14.13
C LYS A 162 27.76 12.12 -13.08
N ASP A 163 26.90 13.05 -13.49
CA ASP A 163 26.35 14.11 -12.63
C ASP A 163 25.58 13.58 -11.42
N ASN A 164 24.95 12.42 -11.56
CA ASN A 164 24.17 11.79 -10.49
C ASN A 164 24.65 10.38 -10.15
N ASN A 165 25.80 9.96 -10.69
CA ASN A 165 26.40 8.63 -10.53
C ASN A 165 25.39 7.49 -10.75
N ARG A 166 24.70 7.49 -11.90
CA ARG A 166 23.69 6.47 -12.24
C ARG A 166 23.83 5.96 -13.66
N VAL A 167 23.33 4.75 -13.88
CA VAL A 167 23.20 4.17 -15.22
C VAL A 167 21.74 4.03 -15.62
N TRP A 168 21.48 4.17 -16.92
CA TRP A 168 20.19 3.88 -17.52
C TRP A 168 20.37 3.16 -18.84
N CYS A 169 19.65 2.06 -19.01
CA CYS A 169 19.64 1.28 -20.22
C CYS A 169 18.41 1.62 -21.08
N PHE A 170 18.65 2.16 -22.27
CA PHE A 170 17.59 2.49 -23.22
C PHE A 170 17.00 1.25 -23.92
N GLY A 171 17.70 0.10 -23.89
CA GLY A 171 17.21 -1.14 -24.49
C GLY A 171 16.15 -1.86 -23.64
N CYS A 172 16.35 -1.95 -22.32
CA CYS A 172 15.42 -2.66 -21.42
C CYS A 172 14.72 -1.78 -20.38
N GLY A 173 15.00 -0.48 -20.34
CA GLY A 173 14.39 0.45 -19.39
C GLY A 173 14.81 0.24 -17.94
N LYS A 174 15.92 -0.46 -17.69
CA LYS A 174 16.49 -0.63 -16.35
C LYS A 174 17.57 0.41 -16.09
N GLY A 175 17.64 0.87 -14.86
CA GLY A 175 18.72 1.73 -14.37
C GLY A 175 18.96 1.47 -12.90
N GLY A 176 20.08 1.99 -12.40
CA GLY A 176 20.50 1.74 -11.03
C GLY A 176 21.63 2.67 -10.60
N ASP A 177 21.90 2.64 -9.30
CA ASP A 177 23.08 3.28 -8.70
C ASP A 177 24.23 2.28 -8.53
N SER A 178 25.32 2.71 -7.88
CA SER A 178 26.53 1.90 -7.68
C SER A 178 26.26 0.58 -6.97
N ILE A 179 25.30 0.53 -6.04
CA ILE A 179 24.96 -0.69 -5.33
C ILE A 179 24.26 -1.66 -6.30
N ASP A 180 23.31 -1.17 -7.09
CA ASP A 180 22.59 -2.00 -8.07
C ASP A 180 23.54 -2.59 -9.11
N VAL A 181 24.51 -1.79 -9.59
CA VAL A 181 25.54 -2.23 -10.53
C VAL A 181 26.43 -3.29 -9.90
N PHE A 182 26.96 -3.04 -8.69
CA PHE A 182 27.83 -3.98 -7.99
C PHE A 182 27.13 -5.31 -7.72
N MET A 183 25.89 -5.25 -7.21
CA MET A 183 25.07 -6.45 -6.99
C MET A 183 24.91 -7.26 -8.28
N LYS A 184 24.69 -6.60 -9.41
CA LYS A 184 24.47 -7.30 -10.68
C LYS A 184 25.76 -7.89 -11.27
N VAL A 185 26.88 -7.17 -11.20
CA VAL A 185 28.18 -7.60 -11.74
C VAL A 185 28.78 -8.73 -10.91
N PHE A 186 28.74 -8.62 -9.58
CA PHE A 186 29.36 -9.58 -8.66
C PHE A 186 28.37 -10.63 -8.13
N ASN A 187 27.09 -10.52 -8.49
CA ASN A 187 26.02 -11.44 -8.07
C ASN A 187 25.96 -11.64 -6.54
N VAL A 188 26.06 -10.53 -5.81
CA VAL A 188 26.06 -10.50 -4.33
C VAL A 188 24.76 -9.89 -3.80
N SER A 189 24.49 -10.13 -2.51
CA SER A 189 23.38 -9.48 -1.82
C SER A 189 23.64 -7.99 -1.59
N PHE A 190 22.57 -7.23 -1.30
CA PHE A 190 22.66 -5.80 -0.98
C PHE A 190 23.61 -5.50 0.18
N SER A 191 23.56 -6.30 1.26
CA SER A 191 24.39 -6.10 2.46
C SER A 191 25.88 -6.30 2.16
N GLU A 192 26.21 -7.30 1.33
CA GLU A 192 27.58 -7.55 0.89
C GLU A 192 28.09 -6.44 -0.04
N ALA A 193 27.25 -5.98 -0.97
CA ALA A 193 27.59 -4.88 -1.87
C ALA A 193 27.88 -3.58 -1.09
N VAL A 194 27.03 -3.21 -0.12
CA VAL A 194 27.26 -2.03 0.71
C VAL A 194 28.57 -2.13 1.48
N LYS A 195 28.84 -3.26 2.14
CA LYS A 195 30.10 -3.47 2.87
C LYS A 195 31.34 -3.35 1.99
N LYS A 196 31.27 -3.87 0.75
CA LYS A 196 32.39 -3.84 -0.21
C LYS A 196 32.61 -2.48 -0.86
N LEU A 197 31.56 -1.69 -1.03
CA LEU A 197 31.66 -0.34 -1.60
C LEU A 197 32.06 0.71 -0.55
N CYS A 198 31.94 0.40 0.74
CA CYS A 198 32.36 1.28 1.85
C CYS A 198 33.76 0.98 2.40
N SER A 199 34.37 -0.13 1.99
CA SER A 199 35.73 -0.53 2.40
C SER A 199 36.79 0.10 1.52
#